data_AF-A0A2X3GJW1-F1
#
_entry.id   AF-A0A2X3GJW1-F1
#
_cell.length_a   1.000
_cell.length_b   1.000
_cell.length_c   1.000
_cell.angle_alpha   90.00
_cell.angle_beta   90.00
_cell.angle_gamma   90.00
#
_symmetry.space_group_name_H-M   'P 1'
#
loop_
_entity.id
_entity.type
_entity.pdbx_description
1 polymer ?
#
loop_
_entity_poly.entity_id
_entity_poly.type
_entity_poly.pdbx_seq_one_letter_code
_entity_poly.pdbx_strand_id
1 'polypeptide(L)'
;MPVRWEGPKASYHGNIDKPPVTCTPNPKRDASVPTLAQMTEKAIDLLSRNEKGFFLQVEGASIDKQDHAANPCGQIGETVDLDEAVQKALEFARKDGNTLVIVTADHAHGQPDHPGG
;
A
#
# COMPACT_ATOMS: atom_id res chain seq x y z
N MET A 1 7.47 -3.58 -7.71
CA MET A 1 7.86 -2.16 -7.73
C MET A 1 8.73 -1.91 -6.50
N PRO A 2 9.66 -0.94 -6.52
CA PRO A 2 10.35 -0.52 -5.30
C PRO A 2 9.33 -0.01 -4.28
N VAL A 3 9.51 -0.39 -3.00
CA VAL A 3 8.62 0.03 -1.92
C VAL A 3 8.65 1.55 -1.73
N ARG A 4 7.57 2.10 -1.18
CA ARG A 4 7.38 3.53 -1.02
C ARG A 4 8.31 4.15 0.02
N TRP A 5 8.45 3.52 1.17
CA TRP A 5 9.24 4.03 2.28
C TRP A 5 10.36 3.07 2.66
N GLU A 6 11.43 3.64 3.22
CA GLU A 6 12.54 2.90 3.80
C GLU A 6 12.65 3.16 5.31
N GLY A 7 13.19 2.14 5.98
CA GLY A 7 13.53 2.14 7.40
C GLY A 7 14.26 0.85 7.75
N PRO A 8 14.90 0.78 8.93
CA PRO A 8 15.61 -0.40 9.37
C PRO A 8 14.65 -1.57 9.60
N LYS A 9 15.15 -2.77 9.35
CA LYS A 9 14.49 -4.01 9.78
C LYS A 9 14.41 -4.06 11.31
N ALA A 10 13.30 -4.56 11.83
CA ALA A 10 13.13 -4.80 13.26
C ALA A 10 14.21 -5.78 13.77
N SER A 11 14.63 -5.58 15.02
CA SER A 11 15.60 -6.46 15.69
C SER A 11 15.13 -6.81 17.09
N TYR A 12 15.67 -7.90 17.63
CA TYR A 12 15.47 -8.26 19.03
C TYR A 12 15.80 -7.08 19.96
N HIS A 13 14.90 -6.80 20.92
CA HIS A 13 14.93 -5.64 21.82
C HIS A 13 15.13 -4.28 21.14
N GLY A 14 14.84 -4.17 19.83
CA GLY A 14 15.07 -2.94 19.08
C GLY A 14 14.26 -1.73 19.59
N ASN A 15 13.17 -1.95 20.31
CA ASN A 15 12.39 -0.90 20.95
C ASN A 15 13.06 -0.33 22.23
N ILE A 16 13.99 -1.06 22.84
CA ILE A 16 14.72 -0.64 24.06
C ILE A 16 16.14 -0.20 23.70
N ASP A 17 16.80 -1.00 22.86
CA ASP A 17 18.24 -0.90 22.61
C ASP A 17 18.59 0.07 21.46
N LYS A 18 17.57 0.54 20.70
CA LYS A 18 17.77 1.43 19.56
C LYS A 18 16.87 2.66 19.65
N PRO A 19 17.27 3.79 19.06
CA PRO A 19 16.42 4.97 19.02
C PRO A 19 15.15 4.71 18.19
N PRO A 20 14.07 5.46 18.47
CA PRO A 20 12.88 5.47 17.63
C PRO A 20 13.20 5.78 16.16
N VAL A 21 12.41 5.19 15.28
CA VAL A 21 12.60 5.32 13.82
C VAL A 21 11.56 6.26 13.25
N THR A 22 12.00 7.14 12.35
CA THR A 22 11.11 7.88 11.44
C THR A 22 11.27 7.30 10.04
N CYS A 23 10.17 6.87 9.44
CA CYS A 23 10.17 6.33 8.09
C CYS A 23 10.42 7.44 7.07
N THR A 24 11.15 7.13 6.00
CA THR A 24 11.53 8.12 4.98
C THR A 24 11.17 7.62 3.58
N PRO A 25 10.93 8.52 2.60
CA PRO A 25 10.74 8.12 1.21
C PRO A 25 11.94 7.31 0.70
N ASN A 26 11.67 6.20 0.02
CA ASN A 26 12.73 5.34 -0.52
C ASN A 26 13.44 6.02 -1.71
N PRO A 27 14.72 6.42 -1.60
CA PRO A 27 15.45 7.09 -2.68
C PRO A 27 15.71 6.16 -3.88
N LYS A 28 15.54 4.85 -3.71
CA LYS A 28 15.68 3.85 -4.78
C LYS A 28 14.40 3.70 -5.62
N ARG A 29 13.30 4.34 -5.21
CA ARG A 29 12.08 4.41 -6.01
C ARG A 29 12.18 5.62 -6.93
N ASP A 30 12.57 5.36 -8.17
CA ASP A 30 12.64 6.40 -9.20
C ASP A 30 11.25 6.99 -9.48
N ALA A 31 11.17 8.31 -9.71
CA ALA A 31 9.93 9.02 -9.95
C ALA A 31 9.24 8.63 -11.28
N SER A 32 9.96 7.97 -12.19
CA SER A 32 9.39 7.39 -13.41
C SER A 32 8.59 6.11 -13.17
N VAL A 33 8.76 5.46 -12.00
CA VAL A 33 7.95 4.30 -11.63
C VAL A 33 6.59 4.80 -11.14
N PRO A 34 5.47 4.39 -11.78
CA PRO A 34 4.15 4.86 -11.38
C PRO A 34 3.80 4.37 -9.97
N THR A 35 3.02 5.18 -9.24
CA THR A 35 2.41 4.76 -7.98
C THR A 35 1.22 3.83 -8.23
N LEU A 36 0.83 3.07 -7.20
CA LEU A 36 -0.37 2.24 -7.31
C LEU A 36 -1.59 3.10 -7.63
N ALA A 37 -1.72 4.27 -6.98
CA ALA A 37 -2.78 5.24 -7.26
C ALA A 37 -2.78 5.75 -8.72
N GLN A 38 -1.62 6.04 -9.30
CA GLN A 38 -1.52 6.45 -10.71
C GLN A 38 -1.94 5.32 -11.67
N MET A 39 -1.55 4.08 -11.37
CA MET A 39 -1.98 2.93 -12.15
C MET A 39 -3.50 2.71 -12.04
N THR A 40 -4.06 2.83 -10.83
CA THR A 40 -5.50 2.73 -10.59
C THR A 40 -6.27 3.81 -11.33
N GLU A 41 -5.85 5.08 -11.21
CA GLU A 41 -6.48 6.20 -11.93
C GLU A 41 -6.46 5.97 -13.44
N LYS A 42 -5.32 5.55 -13.98
CA LYS A 42 -5.22 5.29 -15.42
C LYS A 42 -6.06 4.09 -15.88
N ALA A 43 -6.10 3.02 -15.08
CA ALA A 43 -6.95 1.87 -15.38
C ALA A 43 -8.43 2.26 -15.40
N ILE A 44 -8.89 3.04 -14.42
CA ILE A 44 -10.26 3.55 -14.35
C ILE A 44 -10.59 4.45 -15.57
N ASP A 45 -9.71 5.38 -15.95
CA ASP A 45 -9.88 6.25 -17.14
C ASP A 45 -10.08 5.45 -18.42
N LEU A 46 -9.38 4.32 -18.57
CA LEU A 46 -9.48 3.48 -19.75
C LEU A 46 -10.72 2.56 -19.71
N LEU A 47 -10.98 1.91 -18.56
CA LEU A 47 -12.02 0.91 -18.42
C LEU A 47 -13.43 1.51 -18.35
N SER A 48 -13.57 2.70 -17.76
CA SER A 48 -14.87 3.39 -17.62
C SER A 48 -15.50 3.81 -18.95
N ARG A 49 -14.77 3.75 -20.06
CA ARG A 49 -15.27 4.05 -21.41
C ARG A 49 -16.19 2.96 -21.96
N ASN A 50 -16.23 1.78 -21.34
CA ASN A 50 -17.10 0.70 -21.74
C ASN A 50 -18.50 0.88 -21.14
N GLU A 51 -19.50 1.07 -22.00
CA GLU A 51 -20.91 1.25 -21.60
C GLU A 51 -21.51 0.05 -20.86
N LYS A 52 -20.91 -1.15 -20.99
CA LYS A 52 -21.34 -2.35 -20.25
C LYS A 52 -20.77 -2.43 -18.83
N GLY A 53 -19.98 -1.45 -18.42
CA GLY A 53 -19.25 -1.47 -17.15
C GLY A 53 -17.91 -2.21 -17.23
N PHE A 54 -17.25 -2.36 -16.09
CA PHE A 54 -15.95 -3.01 -15.99
C PHE A 54 -15.77 -3.72 -14.64
N PHE A 55 -14.76 -4.60 -14.60
CA PHE A 55 -14.21 -5.18 -13.38
C PHE A 55 -12.73 -4.82 -13.30
N LEU A 56 -12.25 -4.46 -12.11
CA LEU A 56 -10.87 -4.11 -11.85
C LEU A 56 -10.45 -4.61 -10.47
N GLN A 57 -9.35 -5.35 -10.40
CA GLN A 57 -8.66 -5.70 -9.15
C GLN A 57 -7.36 -4.89 -9.06
N VAL A 58 -7.12 -4.30 -7.90
CA VAL A 58 -5.91 -3.54 -7.56
C VAL A 58 -5.31 -4.15 -6.30
N GLU A 59 -4.01 -4.42 -6.29
CA GLU A 59 -3.33 -5.14 -5.21
C GLU A 59 -2.12 -4.36 -4.67
N GLY A 60 -2.09 -4.11 -3.36
CA GLY A 60 -0.95 -3.57 -2.62
C GLY A 60 0.06 -4.66 -2.24
N ALA A 61 0.71 -5.27 -3.21
CA ALA A 61 1.41 -6.55 -3.06
C ALA A 61 2.59 -6.57 -2.06
N SER A 62 3.23 -5.43 -1.76
CA SER A 62 4.42 -5.42 -0.87
C SER A 62 4.09 -5.16 0.60
N ILE A 63 2.82 -5.02 0.99
CA ILE A 63 2.42 -5.03 2.41
C ILE A 63 2.88 -6.35 3.05
N ASP A 64 2.46 -7.48 2.46
CA ASP A 64 2.86 -8.84 2.87
C ASP A 64 4.39 -9.03 2.83
N LYS A 65 5.03 -8.63 1.73
CA LYS A 65 6.48 -8.80 1.53
C LYS A 65 7.29 -8.10 2.62
N GLN A 66 6.88 -6.89 3.00
CA GLN A 66 7.57 -6.10 4.02
C GLN A 66 7.28 -6.58 5.44
N ASP A 67 6.09 -7.15 5.66
CA ASP A 67 5.76 -7.83 6.91
C ASP A 67 6.64 -9.09 7.08
N HIS A 68 6.72 -9.94 6.05
CA HIS A 68 7.67 -11.05 6.00
C HIS A 68 9.14 -10.64 6.23
N ALA A 69 9.53 -9.44 5.76
CA ALA A 69 10.86 -8.89 5.98
C ALA A 69 11.07 -8.33 7.40
N ALA A 70 10.03 -8.29 8.24
CA ALA A 70 9.98 -7.58 9.52
C ALA A 70 10.44 -6.12 9.38
N ASN A 71 9.98 -5.43 8.35
CA ASN A 71 10.32 -4.03 8.07
C ASN A 71 9.07 -3.13 8.20
N PRO A 72 8.82 -2.54 9.39
CA PRO A 72 7.64 -1.74 9.65
C PRO A 72 7.49 -0.55 8.70
N CYS A 73 8.57 0.18 8.41
CA CYS A 73 8.49 1.36 7.54
C CYS A 73 8.11 1.01 6.12
N GLY A 74 8.68 -0.07 5.57
CA GLY A 74 8.27 -0.55 4.26
C GLY A 74 6.81 -0.98 4.25
N GLN A 75 6.38 -1.75 5.24
CA GLN A 75 5.01 -2.24 5.30
C GLN A 75 3.98 -1.11 5.43
N ILE A 76 4.19 -0.19 6.38
CA ILE A 76 3.31 0.97 6.58
C ILE A 76 3.29 1.83 5.31
N GLY A 77 4.44 2.07 4.69
CA GLY A 77 4.52 2.84 3.45
C GLY A 77 3.73 2.23 2.29
N GLU A 78 3.70 0.90 2.20
CA GLU A 78 2.91 0.18 1.18
C GLU A 78 1.42 0.16 1.51
N THR A 79 1.04 0.12 2.80
CA THR A 79 -0.36 0.30 3.21
C THR A 79 -0.85 1.71 2.86
N VAL A 80 0.00 2.73 3.01
CA VAL A 80 -0.30 4.11 2.57
C VAL A 80 -0.37 4.22 1.03
N ASP A 81 0.46 3.49 0.28
CA ASP A 81 0.35 3.43 -1.20
C ASP A 81 -0.98 2.80 -1.65
N LEU A 82 -1.47 1.78 -0.93
CA LEU A 82 -2.79 1.18 -1.17
C LEU A 82 -3.95 2.11 -0.78
N ASP A 83 -3.86 2.82 0.35
CA ASP A 83 -4.86 3.80 0.76
C ASP A 83 -5.06 4.89 -0.31
N GLU A 84 -3.99 5.42 -0.90
CA GLU A 84 -4.10 6.39 -2.00
C GLU A 84 -4.79 5.80 -3.24
N ALA A 85 -4.57 4.53 -3.55
CA ALA A 85 -5.27 3.85 -4.64
C ALA A 85 -6.77 3.65 -4.31
N VAL A 86 -7.09 3.33 -3.06
CA VAL A 86 -8.48 3.25 -2.57
C VAL A 86 -9.17 4.61 -2.66
N GLN A 87 -8.49 5.70 -2.32
CA GLN A 87 -9.03 7.05 -2.48
C GLN A 87 -9.42 7.32 -3.95
N LYS A 88 -8.58 6.94 -4.92
CA LYS A 88 -8.91 7.04 -6.36
C LYS A 88 -10.12 6.22 -6.77
N ALA A 89 -10.25 5.00 -6.26
CA ALA A 89 -11.43 4.17 -6.50
C ALA A 89 -12.70 4.78 -5.90
N LEU A 90 -12.63 5.31 -4.67
CA LEU A 90 -13.76 5.96 -4.00
C LEU A 90 -14.17 7.28 -4.65
N GLU A 91 -13.21 8.10 -5.10
CA GLU A 91 -13.46 9.32 -5.87
C GLU A 91 -14.27 9.01 -7.12
N PHE A 92 -13.85 8.00 -7.89
CA PHE A 92 -14.59 7.54 -9.06
C PHE A 92 -15.97 7.03 -8.69
N ALA A 93 -16.07 6.13 -7.70
CA ALA A 93 -17.32 5.49 -7.33
C ALA A 93 -18.38 6.49 -6.84
N ARG A 94 -17.98 7.50 -6.08
CA ARG A 94 -18.87 8.60 -5.64
C ARG A 94 -19.41 9.42 -6.81
N LYS A 95 -18.59 9.63 -7.84
CA LYS A 95 -18.98 10.37 -9.05
C LYS A 95 -19.87 9.55 -9.97
N ASP A 96 -19.58 8.27 -10.13
CA ASP A 96 -20.31 7.34 -10.98
C ASP A 96 -21.68 6.96 -10.40
N GLY A 97 -21.76 6.76 -9.09
CA GLY A 97 -22.99 6.43 -8.37
C GLY A 97 -23.49 4.99 -8.53
N ASN A 98 -22.89 4.19 -9.43
CA ASN A 98 -23.27 2.81 -9.71
C ASN A 98 -22.09 1.81 -9.53
N THR A 99 -21.01 2.26 -8.92
CA THR A 99 -19.79 1.47 -8.71
C THR A 99 -19.72 0.89 -7.30
N LEU A 100 -19.47 -0.41 -7.19
CA LEU A 100 -19.15 -1.09 -5.94
C LEU A 100 -17.64 -1.11 -5.71
N VAL A 101 -17.19 -0.69 -4.54
CA VAL A 101 -15.79 -0.78 -4.10
C VAL A 101 -15.69 -1.74 -2.92
N ILE A 102 -14.76 -2.69 -3.00
CA ILE A 102 -14.46 -3.65 -1.94
C ILE A 102 -12.98 -3.54 -1.59
N VAL A 103 -12.67 -3.48 -0.30
CA VAL A 103 -11.30 -3.48 0.22
C VAL A 103 -11.19 -4.59 1.25
N THR A 104 -10.20 -5.47 1.09
CA THR A 104 -9.93 -6.58 2.00
C THR A 104 -8.46 -6.97 1.95
N ALA A 105 -8.02 -7.76 2.92
CA ALA A 105 -6.82 -8.59 2.83
C ALA A 105 -7.20 -10.02 2.43
N ASP A 106 -6.24 -10.77 1.92
CA ASP A 106 -6.36 -12.20 1.62
C ASP A 106 -6.15 -13.08 2.87
N HIS A 107 -5.27 -12.66 3.79
CA HIS A 107 -5.08 -13.27 5.10
C HIS A 107 -4.53 -12.28 6.16
N ALA A 108 -4.46 -12.72 7.42
CA ALA A 108 -3.75 -12.00 8.47
C ALA A 108 -2.23 -12.24 8.37
N HIS A 109 -1.42 -11.39 9.00
CA HIS A 109 0.04 -11.55 9.03
C HIS A 109 0.65 -11.27 10.39
N GLY A 110 1.87 -11.78 10.58
CA GLY A 110 2.57 -11.82 11.86
C GLY A 110 3.40 -10.58 12.17
N GLN A 111 2.90 -9.38 11.84
CA GLN A 111 3.56 -8.15 12.23
C GLN A 111 3.83 -8.22 13.73
N PRO A 112 5.10 -8.16 14.17
CA PRO A 112 5.41 -8.25 15.58
C PRO A 112 4.98 -6.93 16.19
N ASP A 113 3.71 -6.87 16.58
CA ASP A 113 3.25 -5.98 17.63
C ASP A 113 4.24 -6.14 18.79
N HIS A 114 4.62 -4.98 19.31
CA HIS A 114 5.37 -4.77 20.55
C HIS A 114 5.47 -6.06 21.39
N PRO A 115 6.66 -6.57 21.74
CA PRO A 115 6.72 -7.57 22.79
C PRO A 115 6.12 -6.89 24.03
N GLY A 116 4.88 -7.25 24.35
CA GLY A 116 4.24 -6.89 25.60
C GLY A 116 5.21 -7.27 26.71
N GLY A 117 5.43 -6.34 27.64
CA GLY A 117 6.35 -6.51 28.76
C GLY A 117 6.00 -7.67 29.67
#